data_AF-X1S012-F1
#
_entry.id   AF-X1S012-F1
#
_cell.length_a   1.000
_cell.length_b   1.000
_cell.length_c   1.000
_cell.angle_alpha   90.00
_cell.angle_beta   90.00
_cell.angle_gamma   90.00
#
_symmetry.space_group_name_H-M   'P 1'
#
loop_
_entity.id
_entity.type
_entity.pdbx_description
1 polymer ?
#
loop_
_entity_poly.entity_id
_entity_poly.type
_entity_poly.pdbx_seq_one_letter_code
_entity_poly.pdbx_strand_id
1 'polypeptide(L)'
;MPNPNNILHQVTKPARYTGGEWNSVVKDWDKTFIRIALSYPDLYEIGMSNMALPILYELLNSQPDILAERVYAPWVDMEAVMRTAG
;
A
#
# COMPACT_ATOMS: atom_id res chain seq x y z
N MET A 1 -4.41 -15.83 -0.39
CA MET A 1 -4.03 -14.95 -1.52
C MET A 1 -2.76 -15.50 -2.13
N PRO A 2 -2.70 -15.72 -3.46
CA PRO A 2 -1.45 -16.09 -4.13
C PRO A 2 -0.37 -15.03 -3.86
N ASN A 3 0.90 -15.45 -3.84
CA ASN A 3 2.03 -14.54 -3.71
C ASN A 3 1.95 -13.50 -4.85
N PRO A 4 1.84 -12.19 -4.56
CA PRO A 4 1.71 -11.15 -5.58
C PRO A 4 2.79 -11.24 -6.65
N ASN A 5 4.00 -11.69 -6.28
CA ASN A 5 5.13 -11.84 -7.18
C ASN A 5 4.85 -12.77 -8.38
N ASN A 6 3.93 -13.72 -8.24
CA ASN A 6 3.58 -14.65 -9.32
C ASN A 6 2.69 -14.02 -10.39
N ILE A 7 2.14 -12.83 -10.15
CA ILE A 7 1.24 -12.15 -11.10
C ILE A 7 1.77 -10.80 -11.59
N LEU A 8 2.82 -10.24 -10.96
CA LEU A 8 3.37 -8.94 -11.33
C LEU A 8 3.86 -8.86 -12.79
N HIS A 9 4.38 -9.95 -13.35
CA HIS A 9 4.85 -9.98 -14.74
C HIS A 9 3.71 -9.86 -15.78
N GLN A 10 2.45 -9.92 -15.35
CA GLN A 10 1.28 -9.88 -16.22
C GLN A 10 0.68 -8.48 -16.36
N VAL A 11 1.24 -7.47 -15.67
CA VAL A 11 0.70 -6.10 -15.65
C VAL A 11 1.69 -5.10 -16.25
N THR A 12 1.16 -3.95 -16.68
CA THR A 12 1.92 -2.94 -17.42
C THR A 12 2.98 -2.26 -16.56
N LYS A 13 2.70 -2.07 -15.27
CA LYS A 13 3.57 -1.35 -14.32
C LYS A 13 3.76 -2.13 -13.02
N PRO A 14 4.54 -3.24 -13.04
CA PRO A 14 4.75 -4.10 -11.87
C PRO A 14 5.37 -3.37 -10.67
N ALA A 15 6.24 -2.39 -10.93
CA ALA A 15 6.92 -1.61 -9.90
C ALA A 15 5.97 -0.85 -8.95
N ARG A 16 4.70 -0.61 -9.36
CA ARG A 16 3.68 -0.02 -8.47
C ARG A 16 3.34 -0.91 -7.27
N TYR A 17 3.65 -2.20 -7.35
CA TYR A 17 3.21 -3.22 -6.40
C TYR A 17 4.37 -3.86 -5.62
N THR A 18 5.62 -3.44 -5.86
CA THR A 18 6.81 -4.02 -5.23
C THR A 18 7.16 -3.42 -3.87
N GLY A 19 6.44 -2.36 -3.44
CA GLY A 19 6.72 -1.64 -2.21
C GLY A 19 8.01 -0.80 -2.28
N GLY A 20 8.55 -0.41 -1.12
CA GLY A 20 9.81 0.35 -1.02
C GLY A 20 9.66 1.85 -1.26
N GLU A 21 8.51 2.42 -0.93
CA GLU A 21 8.28 3.85 -1.08
C GLU A 21 9.28 4.68 -0.26
N TRP A 22 9.72 5.80 -0.83
CA TRP A 22 10.47 6.81 -0.09
C TRP A 22 9.64 7.30 1.11
N ASN A 23 10.26 7.45 2.28
CA ASN A 23 9.59 7.75 3.57
C ASN A 23 8.63 6.65 4.08
N SER A 24 8.77 5.41 3.61
CA SER A 24 8.11 4.28 4.29
C SER A 24 8.69 4.09 5.70
N VAL A 25 7.79 3.99 6.68
CA VAL A 25 8.14 3.66 8.07
C VAL A 25 7.92 2.17 8.27
N VAL A 26 9.00 1.43 8.53
CA VAL A 26 8.93 -0.01 8.78
C VAL A 26 8.93 -0.25 10.29
N LYS A 27 7.90 -0.93 10.79
CA LYS A 27 7.77 -1.33 12.20
C LYS A 27 7.66 -2.84 12.34
N ASP A 28 8.00 -3.32 13.53
CA ASP A 28 7.84 -4.72 13.90
C ASP A 28 6.36 -5.03 14.13
N TRP A 29 5.78 -5.82 13.22
CA TRP A 29 4.37 -6.17 13.23
C TRP A 29 3.94 -6.89 14.51
N ASP A 30 4.82 -7.69 15.13
CA ASP A 30 4.50 -8.47 16.33
C ASP A 30 4.50 -7.59 17.58
N LYS A 31 5.18 -6.44 17.54
CA LYS A 31 5.26 -5.48 18.65
C LYS A 31 4.29 -4.31 18.54
N THR A 32 3.64 -4.12 17.39
CA THR A 32 2.65 -3.06 17.17
C THR A 32 1.22 -3.60 17.31
N PHE A 33 0.50 -3.10 18.31
CA PHE A 33 -0.85 -3.58 18.64
C PHE A 33 -1.93 -2.98 17.73
N ILE A 34 -1.79 -1.72 17.34
CA ILE A 34 -2.77 -1.01 16.53
C ILE A 34 -2.28 -1.00 15.08
N ARG A 35 -3.11 -1.50 14.16
CA ARG A 35 -2.76 -1.61 12.74
C ARG A 35 -3.80 -0.89 11.90
N ILE A 36 -3.35 0.06 11.09
CA ILE A 36 -4.21 0.97 10.33
C ILE A 36 -3.82 0.89 8.85
N ALA A 37 -4.83 0.77 7.99
CA ALA A 37 -4.68 0.94 6.56
C ALA A 37 -5.32 2.27 6.13
N LEU A 38 -4.50 3.23 5.71
CA LEU A 38 -4.95 4.47 5.09
C LEU A 38 -5.27 4.18 3.62
N SER A 39 -6.55 3.91 3.35
CA SER A 39 -7.03 3.59 2.01
C SER A 39 -7.38 4.85 1.22
N TYR A 40 -6.86 4.96 0.00
CA TYR A 40 -7.28 5.97 -0.97
C TYR A 40 -7.95 5.29 -2.17
N PRO A 41 -9.15 5.71 -2.59
CA PRO A 41 -9.95 5.01 -3.59
C PRO A 41 -9.51 5.33 -5.04
N ASP A 42 -8.21 5.50 -5.28
CA ASP A 42 -7.66 5.81 -6.59
C ASP A 42 -6.21 5.29 -6.69
N LEU A 43 -5.61 5.45 -7.86
CA LEU A 43 -4.23 5.14 -8.16
C LEU A 43 -3.25 5.79 -7.18
N TYR A 44 -2.13 5.10 -6.96
CA TYR A 44 -0.99 5.59 -6.20
C TYR A 44 -0.55 7.01 -6.60
N GLU A 45 -0.40 7.27 -7.91
CA GLU A 45 0.05 8.58 -8.39
C GLU A 45 -0.93 9.71 -8.06
N ILE A 46 -2.23 9.42 -8.05
CA ILE A 46 -3.27 10.37 -7.69
C ILE A 46 -3.29 10.57 -6.17
N GLY A 47 -3.24 9.47 -5.41
CA GLY A 47 -3.26 9.50 -3.96
C GLY A 47 -2.02 10.15 -3.33
N MET A 48 -0.85 10.06 -3.96
CA MET A 48 0.35 10.80 -3.51
C MET A 48 0.18 12.33 -3.57
N SER A 49 -0.69 12.82 -4.46
CA SER A 49 -0.96 14.26 -4.59
C SER A 49 -1.89 14.77 -3.48
N ASN A 50 -2.47 13.87 -2.67
CA ASN A 50 -3.31 14.21 -1.54
C ASN A 50 -2.48 14.37 -0.26
N MET A 51 -2.35 15.60 0.24
CA MET A 51 -1.58 15.92 1.45
C MET A 51 -2.12 15.29 2.73
N ALA A 52 -3.40 14.91 2.79
CA ALA A 52 -3.95 14.28 3.99
C ALA A 52 -3.31 12.91 4.26
N LEU A 53 -3.01 12.13 3.22
CA LEU A 53 -2.39 10.81 3.38
C LEU A 53 -0.99 10.86 4.04
N PRO A 54 0.00 11.63 3.55
CA PRO A 54 1.31 11.69 4.16
C PRO A 54 1.25 12.27 5.59
N ILE A 55 0.40 13.28 5.84
CA ILE A 55 0.23 13.85 7.18
C ILE A 55 -0.32 12.79 8.16
N LEU A 56 -1.39 12.10 7.79
CA LEU A 56 -1.97 11.05 8.64
C LEU A 56 -1.00 9.89 8.81
N TYR A 57 -0.28 9.51 7.75
CA TYR A 57 0.72 8.44 7.79
C TYR A 57 1.84 8.77 8.78
N GLU A 58 2.37 9.99 8.74
CA GLU A 58 3.40 10.45 9.66
C GLU A 58 2.87 10.55 11.10
N LEU A 59 1.72 11.17 11.31
CA LEU A 59 1.11 11.30 12.63
C LEU A 59 0.85 9.95 13.30
N LEU A 60 0.26 9.00 12.57
CA LEU A 60 0.01 7.66 13.08
C LEU A 60 1.31 6.91 13.34
N ASN A 61 2.26 6.94 12.41
CA ASN A 61 3.53 6.24 12.58
C ASN A 61 4.49 6.92 13.59
N SER A 62 4.22 8.16 14.03
CA SER A 62 4.93 8.76 15.16
C SER A 62 4.62 8.08 16.50
N GLN A 63 3.47 7.40 16.60
CA GLN A 63 3.07 6.70 17.82
C GLN A 63 3.76 5.33 17.91
N PRO A 64 4.32 4.94 19.07
CA PRO A 64 5.13 3.71 19.18
C PRO A 64 4.32 2.42 18.98
N ASP A 65 3.02 2.45 19.27
CA ASP A 65 2.10 1.30 19.28
C ASP A 65 1.25 1.17 18.01
N ILE A 66 1.36 2.13 17.09
CA ILE A 66 0.60 2.16 15.83
C ILE A 66 1.50 1.80 14.64
N LEU A 67 1.05 0.88 13.81
CA LEU A 67 1.58 0.60 12.49
C LEU A 67 0.55 1.07 11.46
N ALA A 68 0.89 2.09 10.67
CA ALA A 68 0.03 2.56 9.60
C ALA A 68 0.68 2.30 8.24
N GLU A 69 -0.10 1.74 7.31
CA GLU A 69 0.27 1.53 5.91
C GLU A 69 -0.69 2.26 4.98
N ARG A 70 -0.22 2.62 3.78
CA ARG A 70 -1.05 3.25 2.74
C ARG A 70 -1.44 2.24 1.69
N VAL A 71 -2.71 2.27 1.30
CA VAL A 71 -3.27 1.36 0.31
C VAL A 71 -4.00 2.16 -0.76
N TYR A 72 -3.80 1.78 -2.01
CA TYR A 72 -4.34 2.44 -3.19
C TYR A 72 -5.11 1.44 -4.04
N ALA A 73 -6.02 1.93 -4.89
CA ALA A 73 -6.72 1.07 -5.82
C ALA A 73 -5.74 0.51 -6.87
N PRO A 74 -5.81 -0.81 -7.18
CA PRO A 74 -5.02 -1.36 -8.28
C PRO A 74 -5.47 -0.75 -9.60
N TRP A 75 -4.56 -0.66 -10.56
CA TRP A 75 -4.96 -0.31 -11.93
C TRP A 75 -5.80 -1.44 -12.55
N VAL A 76 -6.57 -1.11 -13.59
CA VAL A 76 -7.54 -2.03 -14.22
C VAL A 76 -6.88 -3.35 -14.69
N ASP A 77 -5.63 -3.30 -15.15
CA ASP A 77 -4.90 -4.52 -15.56
C ASP A 77 -4.58 -5.44 -14.37
N MET A 78 -4.07 -4.88 -13.28
CA MET A 78 -3.80 -5.61 -12.05
C MET A 78 -5.09 -6.08 -11.39
N GLU A 79 -6.15 -5.28 -11.40
CA GLU A 79 -7.45 -5.69 -10.91
C GLU A 79 -7.95 -6.94 -11.65
N ALA A 80 -7.89 -6.94 -12.99
CA ALA A 80 -8.31 -8.07 -13.81
C ALA A 80 -7.49 -9.34 -13.52
N VAL A 81 -6.16 -9.19 -13.37
CA VAL A 81 -5.27 -10.31 -13.01
C VAL A 81 -5.58 -10.82 -11.60
N MET A 82 -5.78 -9.94 -10.62
CA MET A 82 -6.15 -10.30 -9.24
C MET A 82 -7.50 -11.01 -9.18
N ARG A 83 -8.49 -10.60 -9.99
CA ARG A 83 -9.81 -11.27 -10.08
C ARG A 83 -9.73 -12.66 -10.70
N THR A 84 -8.85 -12.85 -11.67
CA THR A 84 -8.65 -14.15 -12.35
C THR A 84 -7.84 -15.12 -11.50
N ALA A 85 -6.91 -14.61 -10.69
CA ALA A 85 -6.07 -15.39 -9.79
C ALA A 85 -6.74 -15.75 -8.45
N GLY A 86 -7.99 -15.30 -8.25
CA GLY A 86 -8.79 -15.44 -7.03
C GLY A 86 -9.57 -16.74 -6.94
#